data_AF-W6VZT9-F1
#
_entry.id   AF-W6VZT9-F1
#
_cell.length_a   1.000
_cell.length_b   1.000
_cell.length_c   1.000
_cell.angle_alpha   90.00
_cell.angle_beta   90.00
_cell.angle_gamma   90.00
#
_symmetry.space_group_name_H-M   'P 1'
#
loop_
_entity.id
_entity.type
_entity.pdbx_description
1 polymer ?
#
loop_
_entity_poly.entity_id
_entity_poly.type
_entity_poly.pdbx_seq_one_letter_code
_entity_poly.pdbx_strand_id
1 'polypeptide(L)'
;MMSKDHNQKTEQELHEERVFLNAYTDLKGHKSDMASTKGDMGAIYKRLKDLGWSKADVEFAFTLEDKDVGKVVAEFERRIRIAKMFGHQVGRQIDLLDKDRTPQDERAYEEGLAAGKLRKSASNPYQPGSEEFQRWQDGMNEGTAWINAETDKAVNGEQAPD
;
A
#
# COMPACT_ATOMS: atom_id res chain seq x y z
N MET A 1 43.79 -14.88 -54.60
CA MET A 1 43.77 -14.64 -53.15
C MET A 1 43.39 -13.18 -52.93
N MET A 2 42.17 -12.91 -52.51
CA MET A 2 41.76 -11.80 -51.63
C MET A 2 40.41 -12.20 -51.04
N SER A 3 40.33 -12.14 -49.72
CA SER A 3 39.28 -12.69 -48.85
C SER A 3 37.92 -12.10 -49.20
N LYS A 4 36.90 -12.95 -49.41
CA LYS A 4 35.51 -12.51 -49.30
C LYS A 4 35.26 -12.29 -47.82
N ASP A 5 35.03 -11.05 -47.40
CA ASP A 5 34.58 -10.74 -46.05
C ASP A 5 33.19 -11.35 -45.82
N HIS A 6 33.16 -12.60 -45.35
CA HIS A 6 31.96 -13.35 -45.00
C HIS A 6 31.41 -12.94 -43.63
N ASN A 7 31.42 -11.65 -43.30
CA ASN A 7 31.04 -11.18 -41.97
C ASN A 7 30.35 -9.80 -41.96
N GLN A 8 29.60 -9.48 -43.02
CA GLN A 8 28.71 -8.31 -43.01
C GLN A 8 27.31 -8.75 -42.62
N LYS A 9 26.90 -8.40 -41.40
CA LYS A 9 25.51 -8.56 -40.93
C LYS A 9 24.58 -7.84 -41.90
N THR A 10 23.48 -8.50 -42.26
CA THR A 10 22.41 -7.89 -43.05
C THR A 10 21.78 -6.70 -42.30
N GLU A 11 21.14 -5.76 -43.00
CA GLU A 11 20.46 -4.64 -42.36
C GLU A 11 19.38 -5.08 -41.36
N GLN A 12 18.74 -6.23 -41.64
CA GLN A 12 17.78 -6.85 -40.75
C GLN A 12 18.45 -7.35 -39.47
N GLU A 13 19.56 -8.09 -39.57
CA GLU A 13 20.32 -8.56 -38.40
C GLU A 13 20.85 -7.38 -37.57
N LEU A 14 21.29 -6.30 -38.21
CA LEU A 14 21.70 -5.06 -37.52
C LEU A 14 20.53 -4.32 -36.86
N HIS A 15 19.32 -4.43 -37.41
CA HIS A 15 18.11 -3.88 -36.78
C HIS A 15 17.70 -4.71 -35.57
N GLU A 16 17.63 -6.03 -35.72
CA GLU A 16 17.31 -6.99 -34.66
C GLU A 16 18.28 -6.86 -33.48
N GLU A 17 19.59 -6.77 -33.76
CA GLU A 17 20.63 -6.55 -32.75
C GLU A 17 20.43 -5.23 -32.00
N ARG A 18 20.14 -4.13 -32.70
CA ARG A 18 19.86 -2.84 -32.05
C ARG A 18 18.64 -2.89 -31.14
N VAL A 19 17.55 -3.50 -31.60
CA VAL A 19 16.31 -3.66 -30.81
C VAL A 19 16.59 -4.51 -29.58
N PHE A 20 17.28 -5.64 -29.73
CA PHE A 20 17.61 -6.53 -28.63
C PHE A 20 18.51 -5.88 -27.58
N LEU A 21 19.56 -5.18 -27.99
CA LEU A 21 20.51 -4.53 -27.06
C LEU A 21 19.85 -3.38 -26.30
N ASN A 22 18.97 -2.60 -26.94
CA ASN A 22 18.18 -1.58 -26.27
C ASN A 22 17.24 -2.21 -25.24
N ALA A 23 16.44 -3.19 -25.65
CA ALA A 23 15.52 -3.88 -24.74
C ALA A 23 16.25 -4.55 -23.57
N TYR A 24 17.42 -5.15 -23.80
CA TYR A 24 18.25 -5.72 -22.74
C TYR A 24 18.74 -4.65 -21.75
N THR A 25 19.15 -3.49 -22.25
CA THR A 25 19.59 -2.37 -21.41
C THR A 25 18.45 -1.84 -20.55
N ASP A 26 17.26 -1.66 -21.14
CA ASP A 26 16.05 -1.24 -20.43
C ASP A 26 15.66 -2.25 -19.34
N LEU A 27 15.63 -3.55 -19.68
CA LEU A 27 15.33 -4.61 -18.73
C LEU A 27 16.37 -4.71 -17.61
N LYS A 28 17.65 -4.51 -17.92
CA LYS A 28 18.72 -4.47 -16.92
C LYS A 28 18.54 -3.28 -15.98
N GLY A 29 18.15 -2.12 -16.50
CA GLY A 29 17.77 -0.94 -15.72
C GLY A 29 16.65 -1.27 -14.75
N HIS A 30 15.50 -1.73 -15.25
CA HIS A 30 14.35 -2.11 -14.41
C HIS A 30 14.68 -3.19 -13.38
N LYS A 31 15.54 -4.15 -13.71
CA LYS A 31 16.00 -5.17 -12.75
C LYS A 31 16.83 -4.57 -11.62
N SER A 32 17.67 -3.58 -11.94
CA SER A 32 18.43 -2.82 -10.94
C SER A 32 17.49 -2.02 -10.04
N ASP A 33 16.51 -1.32 -10.63
CA ASP A 33 15.52 -0.54 -9.89
C ASP A 33 14.71 -1.44 -8.94
N MET A 34 14.23 -2.58 -9.45
CA MET A 34 13.50 -3.57 -8.65
C MET A 34 14.36 -4.10 -7.49
N ALA A 35 15.65 -4.34 -7.70
CA ALA A 35 16.56 -4.77 -6.65
C ALA A 35 16.73 -3.70 -5.57
N SER A 36 16.89 -2.43 -5.98
CA SER A 36 16.96 -1.28 -5.06
C SER A 36 15.67 -1.15 -4.24
N THR A 37 14.52 -1.06 -4.91
CA THR A 37 13.21 -0.93 -4.26
C THR A 37 12.94 -2.08 -3.31
N LYS A 38 13.30 -3.31 -3.67
CA LYS A 38 13.16 -4.48 -2.79
C LYS A 38 14.04 -4.37 -1.54
N GLY A 39 15.25 -3.81 -1.68
CA GLY A 39 16.12 -3.48 -0.55
C GLY A 39 15.46 -2.48 0.40
N ASP A 40 14.92 -1.38 -0.14
CA ASP A 40 14.25 -0.34 0.64
C ASP A 40 12.99 -0.86 1.36
N MET A 41 12.16 -1.65 0.66
CA MET A 41 11.02 -2.34 1.25
C MET A 41 11.46 -3.26 2.39
N GLY A 42 12.56 -3.99 2.22
CA GLY A 42 13.13 -4.85 3.27
C GLY A 42 13.53 -4.06 4.52
N ALA A 43 14.13 -2.88 4.34
CA ALA A 43 14.47 -1.98 5.44
C ALA A 43 13.21 -1.45 6.16
N ILE A 44 12.15 -1.09 5.42
CA ILE A 44 10.86 -0.68 6.00
C ILE A 44 10.24 -1.82 6.82
N TYR A 45 10.16 -3.03 6.27
CA TYR A 45 9.63 -4.19 7.02
C TYR A 45 10.43 -4.50 8.28
N LYS A 46 11.75 -4.31 8.25
CA LYS A 46 12.60 -4.47 9.43
C LYS A 46 12.20 -3.47 10.53
N ARG A 47 12.06 -2.18 10.18
CA ARG A 47 11.61 -1.14 11.15
C ARG A 47 10.24 -1.45 11.75
N LEU A 48 9.30 -1.91 10.93
CA LEU A 48 7.96 -2.32 11.40
C LEU A 48 8.03 -3.54 12.33
N LYS A 49 8.88 -4.52 12.00
CA LYS A 49 9.11 -5.70 12.83
C LYS A 49 9.69 -5.36 14.20
N ASP A 50 10.60 -4.40 14.27
CA ASP A 50 11.19 -3.94 15.53
C ASP A 50 10.14 -3.29 16.46
N LEU A 51 9.02 -2.83 15.90
CA LEU A 51 7.83 -2.34 16.62
C LEU A 51 6.76 -3.42 16.90
N GLY A 52 7.01 -4.67 16.50
CA GLY A 52 6.11 -5.81 16.73
C GLY A 52 5.14 -6.11 15.57
N TRP A 53 5.18 -5.36 14.47
CA TRP A 53 4.32 -5.63 13.31
C TRP A 53 4.90 -6.70 12.40
N SER A 54 4.05 -7.57 11.88
CA SER A 54 4.43 -8.60 10.92
C SER A 54 4.19 -8.15 9.48
N LYS A 55 4.81 -8.88 8.54
CA LYS A 55 4.51 -8.69 7.11
C LYS A 55 3.04 -8.96 6.78
N ALA A 56 2.42 -9.93 7.46
CA ALA A 56 1.02 -10.28 7.25
C ALA A 56 0.07 -9.14 7.66
N ASP A 57 0.44 -8.33 8.66
CA ASP A 57 -0.34 -7.16 9.06
C ASP A 57 -0.34 -6.08 7.97
N VAL A 58 0.82 -5.87 7.33
CA VAL A 58 0.93 -4.93 6.20
C VAL A 58 0.19 -5.44 4.96
N GLU A 59 0.26 -6.75 4.68
CA GLU A 59 -0.51 -7.37 3.59
C GLU A 59 -2.03 -7.28 3.83
N PHE A 60 -2.46 -7.38 5.10
CA PHE A 60 -3.83 -7.12 5.47
C PHE A 60 -4.19 -5.64 5.28
N ALA A 61 -3.32 -4.70 5.64
CA ALA A 61 -3.56 -3.28 5.41
C ALA A 61 -3.73 -2.95 3.91
N PHE A 62 -2.90 -3.51 3.02
CA PHE A 62 -3.10 -3.37 1.56
C PHE A 62 -4.44 -3.95 1.11
N THR A 63 -4.86 -5.08 1.70
CA THR A 63 -6.17 -5.66 1.42
C THR A 63 -7.33 -4.73 1.78
N LEU A 64 -7.21 -3.97 2.87
CA LEU A 64 -8.20 -2.98 3.29
C LEU A 64 -8.25 -1.77 2.37
N GLU A 65 -7.14 -1.41 1.74
CA GLU A 65 -7.08 -0.30 0.78
C GLU A 65 -7.63 -0.70 -0.60
N ASP A 66 -7.35 -1.93 -1.05
CA ASP A 66 -7.70 -2.40 -2.40
C ASP A 66 -9.13 -2.93 -2.52
N LYS A 67 -9.69 -3.51 -1.46
CA LYS A 67 -10.99 -4.20 -1.49
C LYS A 67 -12.09 -3.38 -0.84
N ASP A 68 -13.29 -3.44 -1.43
CA ASP A 68 -14.50 -2.96 -0.75
C ASP A 68 -14.81 -3.78 0.50
N VAL A 69 -15.51 -3.14 1.45
CA VAL A 69 -15.86 -3.73 2.74
C VAL A 69 -16.60 -5.07 2.60
N GLY A 70 -17.46 -5.21 1.58
CA GLY A 70 -18.22 -6.45 1.35
C GLY A 70 -17.31 -7.63 1.03
N LYS A 71 -16.29 -7.43 0.20
CA LYS A 71 -15.29 -8.47 -0.11
C LYS A 71 -14.44 -8.83 1.11
N VAL A 72 -14.06 -7.85 1.92
CA VAL A 72 -13.29 -8.09 3.16
C VAL A 72 -14.12 -8.91 4.14
N VAL A 73 -15.38 -8.53 4.37
CA VAL A 73 -16.33 -9.27 5.22
C VAL A 73 -16.51 -10.69 4.73
N ALA A 74 -16.75 -10.90 3.43
CA ALA A 74 -16.89 -12.23 2.85
C ALA A 74 -15.62 -13.10 2.99
N GLU A 75 -14.44 -12.51 3.07
CA GLU A 75 -13.19 -13.22 3.37
C GLU A 75 -13.15 -13.67 4.84
N PHE A 76 -13.52 -12.81 5.78
CA PHE A 76 -13.64 -13.18 7.20
C PHE A 76 -14.70 -14.27 7.42
N GLU A 77 -15.88 -14.14 6.82
CA GLU A 77 -16.94 -15.17 6.90
C GLU A 77 -16.47 -16.54 6.43
N ARG A 78 -15.69 -16.58 5.33
CA ARG A 78 -15.08 -17.83 4.85
C ARG A 78 -14.07 -18.40 5.85
N ARG A 79 -13.21 -17.56 6.44
CA ARG A 79 -12.25 -17.99 7.47
C ARG A 79 -12.95 -18.52 8.73
N ILE A 80 -14.03 -17.88 9.17
CA ILE A 80 -14.88 -18.32 10.29
C ILE A 80 -15.52 -19.67 9.98
N ARG A 81 -16.07 -19.85 8.77
CA ARG A 81 -16.63 -21.13 8.33
C ARG A 81 -15.60 -22.24 8.37
N ILE A 82 -14.37 -21.98 7.91
CA ILE A 82 -13.25 -22.93 8.02
C ILE A 82 -12.96 -23.24 9.48
N ALA A 83 -12.83 -22.25 10.34
CA ALA A 83 -12.62 -22.47 11.78
C ALA A 83 -13.70 -23.35 12.43
N LYS A 84 -14.98 -23.15 12.05
CA LYS A 84 -16.10 -24.01 12.49
C LYS A 84 -15.94 -25.45 12.01
N MET A 85 -15.55 -25.66 10.76
CA MET A 85 -15.30 -27.01 10.20
C MET A 85 -14.18 -27.75 10.95
N PHE A 86 -13.17 -27.03 11.42
CA PHE A 86 -12.07 -27.59 12.23
C PHE A 86 -12.39 -27.63 13.74
N GLY A 87 -13.62 -27.29 14.16
CA GLY A 87 -14.04 -27.32 15.57
C GLY A 87 -13.44 -26.23 16.45
N HIS A 88 -12.76 -25.23 15.88
CA HIS A 88 -12.08 -24.19 16.63
C HIS A 88 -13.06 -23.20 17.28
N GLN A 89 -12.77 -22.77 18.52
CA GLN A 89 -13.68 -21.93 19.31
C GLN A 89 -13.93 -20.54 18.71
N VAL A 90 -12.94 -19.99 18.01
CA VAL A 90 -13.02 -18.68 17.33
C VAL A 90 -14.22 -18.60 16.39
N GLY A 91 -14.61 -19.72 15.76
CA GLY A 91 -15.76 -19.77 14.88
C GLY A 91 -17.08 -19.45 15.61
N ARG A 92 -17.21 -19.84 16.88
CA ARG A 92 -18.39 -19.55 17.71
C ARG A 92 -18.31 -18.17 18.37
N GLN A 93 -17.10 -17.69 18.69
CA GLN A 93 -16.91 -16.42 19.37
C GLN A 93 -17.15 -15.22 18.45
N ILE A 94 -16.78 -15.31 17.17
CA ILE A 94 -16.97 -14.18 16.25
C ILE A 94 -18.45 -13.93 15.94
N ASP A 95 -19.30 -14.97 15.96
CA ASP A 95 -20.76 -14.81 15.80
C ASP A 95 -21.40 -13.94 16.91
N LEU A 96 -20.67 -13.68 18.01
CA LEU A 96 -21.13 -12.84 19.14
C LEU A 96 -20.74 -11.37 18.98
N LEU A 97 -19.95 -11.00 17.98
CA LEU A 97 -19.61 -9.61 17.73
C LEU A 97 -20.82 -8.89 17.10
N ASP A 98 -21.22 -7.78 17.70
CA ASP A 98 -22.32 -6.97 17.20
C ASP A 98 -21.99 -6.36 15.83
N LYS A 99 -23.03 -6.19 15.00
CA LYS A 99 -22.90 -5.40 13.77
C LYS A 99 -22.49 -3.98 14.14
N ASP A 100 -21.59 -3.40 13.34
CA ASP A 100 -21.23 -2.00 13.48
C ASP A 100 -22.48 -1.11 13.32
N ARG A 101 -22.76 -0.32 14.37
CA ARG A 101 -23.88 0.62 14.46
C ARG A 101 -23.40 2.07 14.58
N THR A 102 -22.14 2.32 14.26
CA THR A 102 -21.55 3.66 14.32
C THR A 102 -22.39 4.63 13.47
N PRO A 103 -22.81 5.78 14.04
CA PRO A 103 -23.51 6.82 13.31
C PRO A 103 -22.78 7.23 12.02
N GLN A 104 -23.55 7.63 11.00
CA GLN A 104 -22.98 7.90 9.68
C GLN A 104 -21.99 9.07 9.70
N ASP A 105 -22.23 10.09 10.52
CA ASP A 105 -21.39 11.26 10.67
C ASP A 105 -20.08 10.92 11.40
N GLU A 106 -20.13 10.06 12.43
CA GLU A 106 -18.95 9.53 13.11
C GLU A 106 -18.10 8.66 12.18
N ARG A 107 -18.72 7.78 11.39
CA ARG A 107 -18.00 7.01 10.36
C ARG A 107 -17.32 7.91 9.34
N ALA A 108 -18.01 8.96 8.88
CA ALA A 108 -17.43 9.91 7.94
C ALA A 108 -16.18 10.60 8.53
N TYR A 109 -16.23 10.98 9.81
CA TYR A 109 -15.05 11.51 10.51
C TYR A 109 -13.90 10.50 10.57
N GLU A 110 -14.15 9.24 10.95
CA GLU A 110 -13.11 8.21 11.04
C GLU A 110 -12.47 7.90 9.67
N GLU A 111 -13.27 7.85 8.62
CA GLU A 111 -12.81 7.69 7.24
C GLU A 111 -11.90 8.86 6.82
N GLY A 112 -12.29 10.09 7.15
CA GLY A 112 -11.48 11.29 6.93
C GLY A 112 -10.17 11.23 7.69
N LEU A 113 -10.22 10.88 8.98
CA LEU A 113 -9.05 10.75 9.86
C LEU A 113 -8.04 9.74 9.32
N ALA A 114 -8.52 8.59 8.86
CA ALA A 114 -7.68 7.58 8.21
C ALA A 114 -7.07 8.11 6.91
N ALA A 115 -7.85 8.77 6.05
CA ALA A 115 -7.36 9.36 4.82
C ALA A 115 -6.25 10.40 5.06
N GLY A 116 -6.41 11.24 6.10
CA GLY A 116 -5.41 12.23 6.49
C GLY A 116 -4.12 11.61 6.98
N LYS A 117 -4.20 10.60 7.87
CA LYS A 117 -3.03 9.87 8.39
C LYS A 117 -2.26 9.13 7.29
N LEU A 118 -2.98 8.64 6.27
CA LEU A 118 -2.41 7.98 5.10
C LEU A 118 -1.93 8.95 4.01
N ARG A 119 -2.02 10.27 4.22
CA ARG A 119 -1.64 11.31 3.26
C ARG A 119 -2.33 11.16 1.90
N LYS A 120 -3.60 10.72 1.90
CA LYS A 120 -4.40 10.61 0.66
C LYS A 120 -4.75 11.99 0.11
N SER A 121 -5.15 12.03 -1.15
CA SER A 121 -5.75 13.24 -1.73
C SER A 121 -7.02 13.61 -0.96
N ALA A 122 -7.25 14.91 -0.73
CA ALA A 122 -8.43 15.44 -0.04
C ALA A 122 -9.71 15.38 -0.91
N SER A 123 -10.00 14.20 -1.45
CA SER A 123 -11.20 13.93 -2.24
C SER A 123 -12.31 13.41 -1.33
N ASN A 124 -13.06 14.33 -0.72
CA ASN A 124 -14.18 14.00 0.16
C ASN A 124 -15.28 13.23 -0.64
N PRO A 125 -15.65 12.01 -0.23
CA PRO A 125 -16.62 11.19 -0.96
C PRO A 125 -18.08 11.58 -0.69
N TYR A 126 -18.34 12.43 0.30
CA TYR A 126 -19.68 12.83 0.72
C TYR A 126 -20.21 14.02 -0.09
N GLN A 127 -21.52 14.26 -0.01
CA GLN A 127 -22.14 15.38 -0.72
C GLN A 127 -21.73 16.73 -0.08
N PRO A 128 -21.25 17.72 -0.85
CA PRO A 128 -20.93 19.04 -0.32
C PRO A 128 -22.12 19.67 0.42
N GLY A 129 -21.88 20.15 1.64
CA GLY A 129 -22.89 20.76 2.51
C GLY A 129 -23.64 19.78 3.43
N SER A 130 -23.43 18.46 3.30
CA SER A 130 -23.91 17.47 4.27
C SER A 130 -23.11 17.50 5.57
N GLU A 131 -23.68 16.93 6.64
CA GLU A 131 -22.99 16.79 7.92
C GLU A 131 -21.79 15.84 7.79
N GLU A 132 -21.96 14.74 7.06
CA GLU A 132 -20.92 13.76 6.75
C GLU A 132 -19.74 14.40 6.03
N PHE A 133 -20.01 15.31 5.09
CA PHE A 133 -18.95 16.04 4.39
C PHE A 133 -18.11 16.88 5.35
N GLN A 134 -18.75 17.59 6.27
CA GLN A 134 -18.05 18.41 7.27
C GLN A 134 -17.22 17.52 8.19
N ARG A 135 -17.83 16.45 8.73
CA ARG A 135 -17.16 15.49 9.60
C ARG A 135 -15.95 14.81 8.96
N TRP A 136 -16.09 14.37 7.71
CA TRP A 136 -14.97 13.78 6.97
C TRP A 136 -13.84 14.79 6.78
N GLN A 137 -14.17 16.05 6.46
CA GLN A 137 -13.15 17.08 6.29
C GLN A 137 -12.41 17.39 7.59
N ASP A 138 -13.13 17.43 8.72
CA ASP A 138 -12.54 17.61 10.05
C ASP A 138 -11.55 16.47 10.35
N GLY A 139 -11.96 15.22 10.14
CA GLY A 139 -11.11 14.06 10.29
C GLY A 139 -9.87 14.14 9.39
N MET A 140 -10.04 14.45 8.11
CA MET A 140 -8.93 14.58 7.14
C MET A 140 -7.89 15.62 7.58
N ASN A 141 -8.37 16.78 8.05
CA ASN A 141 -7.50 17.84 8.54
C ASN A 141 -6.73 17.41 9.79
N GLU A 142 -7.41 16.79 10.76
CA GLU A 142 -6.79 16.29 11.98
C GLU A 142 -5.77 15.18 11.70
N GLY A 143 -6.10 14.22 10.85
CA GLY A 143 -5.21 13.13 10.48
C GLY A 143 -3.95 13.62 9.77
N THR A 144 -4.11 14.63 8.91
CA THR A 144 -3.00 15.29 8.22
C THR A 144 -2.11 16.04 9.21
N ALA A 145 -2.71 16.78 10.16
CA ALA A 145 -1.96 17.48 11.20
C ALA A 145 -1.16 16.49 12.07
N TRP A 146 -1.78 15.38 12.45
CA TRP A 146 -1.15 14.34 13.25
C TRP A 146 0.09 13.75 12.58
N ILE A 147 -0.01 13.35 11.30
CA ILE A 147 1.13 12.73 10.60
C ILE A 147 2.23 13.75 10.25
N ASN A 148 1.87 15.02 10.05
CA ASN A 148 2.84 16.08 9.84
C ASN A 148 3.61 16.42 11.12
N ALA A 149 2.98 16.40 12.30
CA ALA A 149 3.68 16.64 13.56
C ALA A 149 4.81 15.62 13.82
N GLU A 150 4.62 14.36 13.46
CA GLU A 150 5.68 13.34 13.54
C GLU A 150 6.80 13.58 12.53
N THR A 151 6.45 14.09 11.35
CA THR A 151 7.44 14.44 10.32
C THR A 151 8.27 15.66 10.75
N ASP A 152 7.64 16.67 11.32
CA ASP A 152 8.30 17.88 11.82
C ASP A 152 9.27 17.56 12.96
N LYS A 153 8.93 16.62 13.86
CA LYS A 153 9.86 16.11 14.87
C LYS A 153 11.07 15.42 14.26
N ALA A 154 10.86 14.60 13.22
CA ALA A 154 11.95 13.89 12.54
C ALA A 154 12.86 14.84 11.73
N VAL A 155 12.32 15.93 11.18
CA VAL A 155 13.07 16.90 10.35
C VAL A 155 13.73 18.00 11.18
N ASN A 156 13.05 18.51 12.20
CA ASN A 156 13.52 19.68 12.98
C ASN A 156 14.03 19.32 14.40
N GLY A 157 13.85 18.07 14.85
CA GLY A 157 14.24 17.62 16.19
C GLY A 157 15.69 17.12 16.33
N GLU A 158 16.45 17.00 15.25
CA GLU A 158 17.87 16.57 15.26
C GLU A 158 18.88 17.72 15.44
N GLN A 159 18.44 18.98 15.62
CA GLN A 159 19.33 20.07 16.00
C GLN A 159 19.22 20.37 17.51
N ALA A 160 19.92 19.58 18.31
CA ALA A 160 20.42 20.03 19.60
C ALA A 160 21.96 19.93 19.56
N PRO A 161 22.69 21.05 19.74
CA PRO A 161 24.14 21.10 19.61
C PRO A 161 24.81 20.60 20.89
N ASP A 162 25.98 19.96 20.73
CA ASP A 162 27.07 20.01 21.71
C ASP A 162 28.11 21.04 21.23
#